data_AF-A0AAW2XCT0-F1
#
_entry.id   AF-A0AAW2XCT0-F1
#
_cell.length_a   1.000
_cell.length_b   1.000
_cell.length_c   1.000
_cell.angle_alpha   90.00
_cell.angle_beta   90.00
_cell.angle_gamma   90.00
#
_symmetry.space_group_name_H-M   'P 1'
#
loop_
_entity.id
_entity.type
_entity.pdbx_description
1 polymer ?
#
loop_
_entity_poly.entity_id
_entity_poly.type
_entity_poly.pdbx_seq_one_letter_code
_entity_poly.pdbx_strand_id
1 'polypeptide(L)'
;MCHPSNAEAWRHFDQMYPDFAEESRNVQLGFCTNDFASHGQYSRIYSCWPIIITPYNLSPGMCMSSEYMFLMMVILGPSNPKHLIDVYLDPLIEEMLQLWHVDVRTYDHATDNEFIMRAALMWTVNDLPAYGMASGWSTAGLMGCSVCMDDTRTFHLQHSRRHAILTVTDSFSLSNIPIEGTRKPSQRIVSRIRLHVRG
;
A
#
# COMPACT_ATOMS: atom_id res chain seq x y z
N MET A 1 8.39 -20.25 7.18
CA MET A 1 7.86 -18.99 6.59
C MET A 1 9.03 -18.05 6.38
N CYS A 2 9.11 -17.38 5.23
CA CYS A 2 10.15 -16.38 4.97
C CYS A 2 9.71 -15.03 5.56
N HIS A 3 10.66 -14.29 6.13
CA HIS A 3 10.40 -12.95 6.64
C HIS A 3 10.24 -11.97 5.46
N PRO A 4 9.38 -10.94 5.57
CA PRO A 4 9.22 -9.95 4.50
C PRO A 4 10.53 -9.24 4.12
N SER A 5 11.48 -9.11 5.05
CA SER A 5 12.83 -8.58 4.76
C SER A 5 13.72 -9.44 3.87
N ASN A 6 13.33 -10.70 3.63
CA ASN A 6 14.02 -11.55 2.66
C ASN A 6 13.63 -11.20 1.20
N ALA A 7 12.61 -10.35 0.99
CA ALA A 7 12.17 -9.96 -0.33
C ALA A 7 13.19 -9.06 -1.03
N GLU A 8 13.27 -9.18 -2.36
CA GLU A 8 14.14 -8.34 -3.19
C GLU A 8 13.79 -6.85 -3.06
N ALA A 9 12.51 -6.52 -2.94
CA ALA A 9 12.05 -5.15 -2.72
C ALA A 9 12.61 -4.52 -1.44
N TRP A 10 12.76 -5.30 -0.37
CA TRP A 10 13.38 -4.83 0.88
C TRP A 10 14.85 -4.53 0.69
N ARG A 11 15.59 -5.46 0.08
CA ARG A 11 17.02 -5.27 -0.21
C ARG A 11 17.27 -4.06 -1.11
N HIS A 12 16.42 -3.89 -2.12
CA HIS A 12 16.49 -2.74 -3.02
C HIS A 12 16.18 -1.43 -2.29
N PHE A 13 15.21 -1.43 -1.37
CA PHE A 13 14.90 -0.25 -0.55
C PHE A 13 16.08 0.13 0.36
N ASP A 14 16.66 -0.84 1.06
CA ASP A 14 17.82 -0.60 1.94
C ASP A 14 19.04 -0.08 1.15
N GLN A 15 19.23 -0.53 -0.09
CA GLN A 15 20.26 -0.01 -1.00
C GLN A 15 20.00 1.43 -1.46
N MET A 16 18.73 1.80 -1.62
CA MET A 16 18.32 3.13 -2.08
C MET A 16 18.38 4.16 -0.94
N TYR A 17 18.10 3.73 0.30
CA TYR A 17 18.08 4.58 1.49
C TYR A 17 18.99 3.99 2.58
N PRO A 18 20.33 4.03 2.40
CA PRO A 18 21.28 3.47 3.36
C PRO A 18 21.16 4.13 4.74
N ASP A 19 20.95 5.44 4.80
CA ASP A 19 20.76 6.19 6.04
C ASP A 19 19.53 5.73 6.83
N PHE A 20 18.48 5.27 6.14
CA PHE A 20 17.31 4.68 6.77
C PHE A 20 17.62 3.27 7.29
N ALA A 21 18.33 2.47 6.51
CA ALA A 21 18.65 1.08 6.83
C ALA A 21 19.70 0.95 7.96
N GLU A 22 20.55 1.96 8.13
CA GLU A 22 21.57 2.01 9.20
C GLU A 22 20.93 1.99 10.59
N GLU A 23 19.81 2.71 10.78
CA GLU A 23 19.06 2.71 12.02
C GLU A 23 18.04 1.57 12.04
N SER A 24 18.42 0.46 12.68
CA SER A 24 17.60 -0.76 12.80
C SER A 24 16.22 -0.55 13.47
N ARG A 25 16.05 0.53 14.24
CA ARG A 25 14.79 0.89 14.90
C ARG A 25 13.83 1.65 13.98
N ASN A 26 14.24 1.98 12.76
CA ASN A 26 13.35 2.52 11.75
C ASN A 26 12.34 1.47 11.29
N VAL A 27 11.10 1.92 11.03
CA VAL A 27 9.96 1.02 10.85
C VAL A 27 9.55 0.94 9.38
N GLN A 28 9.48 -0.28 8.86
CA GLN A 28 8.92 -0.56 7.55
C GLN A 28 7.48 -1.04 7.70
N LEU A 29 6.56 -0.33 7.06
CA LEU A 29 5.12 -0.48 7.23
C LEU A 29 4.46 -1.11 6.00
N GLY A 30 3.45 -1.93 6.25
CA GLY A 30 2.47 -2.38 5.27
C GLY A 30 1.16 -1.64 5.42
N PHE A 31 0.50 -1.37 4.30
CA PHE A 31 -0.85 -0.81 4.28
C PHE A 31 -1.81 -1.83 3.70
N CYS A 32 -2.96 -2.04 4.33
CA CYS A 32 -4.02 -2.84 3.73
C CYS A 32 -5.39 -2.22 3.95
N THR A 33 -6.23 -2.35 2.92
CA THR A 33 -7.64 -1.97 2.97
C THR A 33 -8.45 -2.88 2.06
N ASN A 34 -9.65 -3.24 2.51
CA ASN A 34 -10.57 -4.06 1.75
C ASN A 34 -12.02 -3.77 2.14
N ASP A 35 -12.96 -4.09 1.26
CA ASP A 35 -14.39 -4.04 1.57
C ASP A 35 -14.80 -5.26 2.40
N PHE A 36 -15.38 -5.01 3.56
CA PHE A 36 -16.16 -5.98 4.32
C PHE A 36 -17.64 -5.65 4.16
N ALA A 37 -18.31 -6.35 3.25
CA ALA A 37 -19.75 -6.27 3.10
C ALA A 37 -20.43 -7.33 3.98
N SER A 38 -21.16 -6.93 5.03
CA SER A 38 -21.97 -7.85 5.83
C SER A 38 -23.25 -8.23 5.08
N HIS A 39 -23.30 -9.40 4.44
CA HIS A 39 -24.53 -9.95 3.88
C HIS A 39 -25.29 -10.75 4.94
N GLY A 40 -26.28 -10.12 5.58
CA GLY A 40 -27.32 -10.79 6.35
C GLY A 40 -28.62 -10.86 5.55
N GLN A 41 -29.38 -11.95 5.67
CA GLN A 41 -30.66 -12.18 4.98
C GLN A 41 -31.71 -11.06 5.19
N TYR A 42 -31.50 -10.16 6.17
CA TYR A 42 -32.40 -9.05 6.51
C TYR A 42 -31.66 -7.73 6.82
N SER A 43 -30.35 -7.61 6.59
CA SER A 43 -29.58 -6.42 6.93
C SER A 43 -29.42 -5.46 5.74
N ARG A 44 -29.45 -4.15 6.00
CA ARG A 44 -29.08 -3.13 5.00
C ARG A 44 -27.69 -3.43 4.45
N ILE A 45 -27.52 -3.32 3.12
CA ILE A 45 -26.20 -3.40 2.48
C ILE A 45 -25.36 -2.26 3.07
N TYR A 46 -24.28 -2.64 3.75
CA TYR A 46 -23.35 -1.71 4.37
C TYR A 46 -21.93 -2.14 4.02
N SER A 47 -21.12 -1.17 3.65
CA SER A 47 -19.72 -1.33 3.30
C SER A 47 -18.87 -0.86 4.47
N CYS A 48 -17.90 -1.69 4.84
CA CYS A 48 -16.94 -1.40 5.90
C CYS A 48 -15.54 -1.51 5.32
N TRP A 49 -14.81 -0.41 5.36
CA TRP A 49 -13.45 -0.31 4.82
C TRP A 49 -12.48 -0.01 5.96
N PRO A 50 -11.93 -1.04 6.63
CA PRO A 50 -10.83 -0.84 7.55
C PRO A 50 -9.57 -0.42 6.79
N ILE A 51 -8.85 0.52 7.37
CA ILE A 51 -7.49 0.91 7.00
C ILE A 51 -6.57 0.36 8.08
N ILE A 52 -5.74 -0.60 7.71
CA ILE A 52 -4.85 -1.29 8.65
C ILE A 52 -3.40 -1.03 8.24
N ILE A 53 -2.57 -0.73 9.23
CA ILE A 53 -1.13 -0.58 9.11
C ILE A 53 -0.44 -1.71 9.90
N THR A 54 0.63 -2.26 9.35
CA THR A 54 1.36 -3.38 9.97
C THR A 54 2.87 -3.13 9.93
N PRO A 55 3.59 -3.18 11.07
CA PRO A 55 5.05 -3.10 11.07
C PRO A 55 5.67 -4.44 10.69
N TYR A 56 6.45 -4.46 9.63
CA TYR A 56 7.10 -5.67 9.11
C TYR A 56 8.48 -5.95 9.69
N ASN A 57 8.98 -5.10 10.59
CA ASN A 57 10.21 -5.37 11.34
C ASN A 57 10.05 -6.52 12.35
N LEU A 58 8.82 -6.90 12.66
CA LEU A 58 8.51 -7.99 13.60
C LEU A 58 8.70 -9.36 12.93
N SER A 59 9.05 -10.37 13.73
CA SER A 59 9.20 -11.74 13.25
C SER A 59 7.97 -12.23 12.46
N PRO A 60 8.10 -13.21 11.54
CA PRO A 60 7.03 -13.54 10.59
C PRO A 60 5.72 -14.01 11.25
N GLY A 61 5.82 -14.62 12.44
CA GLY A 61 4.65 -15.04 13.23
C GLY A 61 3.98 -13.89 13.98
N MET A 62 4.71 -12.83 14.29
CA MET A 62 4.21 -11.65 14.98
C MET A 62 3.66 -10.62 14.00
N CYS A 63 4.35 -10.33 12.89
CA CYS A 63 3.94 -9.29 11.96
C CYS A 63 2.56 -9.56 11.34
N MET A 64 2.13 -10.82 11.25
CA MET A 64 0.81 -11.20 10.73
C MET A 64 -0.22 -11.46 11.83
N SER A 65 0.12 -11.23 13.10
CA SER A 65 -0.80 -11.42 14.22
C SER A 65 -1.67 -10.19 14.43
N SER A 66 -2.93 -10.40 14.81
CA SER A 66 -3.90 -9.30 14.99
C SER A 66 -3.49 -8.28 16.05
N GLU A 67 -2.66 -8.67 17.03
CA GLU A 67 -2.16 -7.80 18.08
C GLU A 67 -1.16 -6.75 17.57
N TYR A 68 -0.53 -7.00 16.42
CA TYR A 68 0.43 -6.09 15.79
C TYR A 68 -0.12 -5.44 14.52
N MET A 69 -1.39 -5.64 14.22
CA MET A 69 -2.11 -4.94 13.14
C MET A 69 -2.83 -3.74 13.73
N PHE A 70 -2.41 -2.54 13.35
CA PHE A 70 -3.01 -1.30 13.82
C PHE A 70 -4.15 -0.89 12.90
N LEU A 71 -5.38 -0.93 13.44
CA LEU A 71 -6.53 -0.37 12.76
C LEU A 71 -6.51 1.16 12.91
N MET A 72 -6.13 1.85 11.84
CA MET A 72 -5.99 3.31 11.83
C MET A 72 -7.33 4.01 11.65
N MET A 73 -8.18 3.46 10.79
CA MET A 73 -9.47 4.06 10.45
C MET A 73 -10.46 2.99 10.01
N VAL A 74 -11.75 3.24 10.24
CA VAL A 74 -12.84 2.47 9.63
C VAL A 74 -13.74 3.41 8.86
N ILE A 75 -13.78 3.27 7.54
CA ILE A 75 -14.70 4.02 6.69
C ILE A 75 -15.98 3.19 6.55
N LEU A 76 -17.06 3.72 7.12
CA LEU A 76 -18.35 3.07 7.19
C LEU A 76 -19.31 3.82 6.25
N GLY A 77 -20.00 3.11 5.36
CA GLY A 77 -21.03 3.73 4.53
C GLY A 77 -22.00 2.75 3.85
N PRO A 78 -23.11 3.24 3.27
CA PRO A 78 -24.03 2.40 2.49
C PRO A 78 -23.38 1.83 1.22
N SER A 79 -22.25 2.40 0.79
CA SER A 79 -21.46 1.97 -0.36
C SER A 79 -19.97 2.19 -0.09
N ASN A 80 -19.12 1.55 -0.89
CA ASN A 80 -17.68 1.77 -0.86
C ASN A 80 -17.31 3.26 -1.09
N PRO A 81 -16.16 3.72 -0.58
CA PRO A 81 -15.78 5.13 -0.61
C PRO A 81 -15.45 5.64 -2.02
N LYS A 82 -15.15 4.74 -2.98
CA LYS A 82 -14.82 5.09 -4.37
C LYS A 82 -13.75 6.18 -4.45
N HIS A 83 -14.12 7.33 -5.01
CA HIS A 83 -13.27 8.48 -5.25
C HIS A 83 -13.08 9.36 -4.02
N LEU A 84 -13.77 9.09 -2.90
CA LEU A 84 -13.63 9.83 -1.65
C LEU A 84 -12.58 9.21 -0.72
N ILE A 85 -12.01 8.06 -1.08
CA ILE A 85 -11.02 7.35 -0.25
C ILE A 85 -9.77 8.21 0.02
N ASP A 86 -9.43 9.11 -0.90
CA ASP A 86 -8.33 10.07 -0.75
C ASP A 86 -8.58 11.09 0.36
N VAL A 87 -9.81 11.61 0.47
CA VAL A 87 -10.19 12.51 1.56
C VAL A 87 -10.06 11.84 2.92
N TYR A 88 -10.45 10.57 3.02
CA TYR A 88 -10.31 9.81 4.26
C TYR A 88 -8.86 9.47 4.60
N LEU A 89 -8.01 9.24 3.58
CA LEU A 89 -6.62 8.86 3.76
C LEU A 89 -5.67 10.06 3.92
N ASP A 90 -6.09 11.28 3.60
CA ASP A 90 -5.28 12.50 3.71
C ASP A 90 -4.58 12.65 5.08
N PRO A 91 -5.25 12.52 6.25
CA PRO A 91 -4.57 12.62 7.54
C PRO A 91 -3.52 11.52 7.75
N LEU A 92 -3.80 10.29 7.31
CA LEU A 92 -2.84 9.19 7.41
C LEU A 92 -1.62 9.44 6.51
N ILE A 93 -1.81 9.99 5.31
CA ILE A 93 -0.72 10.36 4.41
C ILE A 93 0.16 11.42 5.07
N GLU A 94 -0.45 12.43 5.68
CA GLU A 94 0.27 13.51 6.36
C GLU A 94 1.14 12.97 7.50
N GLU A 95 0.61 12.08 8.34
CA GLU A 95 1.38 11.39 9.39
C GLU A 95 2.52 10.53 8.83
N MET A 96 2.29 9.80 7.75
CA MET A 96 3.34 9.00 7.11
C MET A 96 4.46 9.88 6.51
N LEU A 97 4.10 11.02 5.93
CA LEU A 97 5.08 12.00 5.41
C LEU A 97 5.86 12.64 6.55
N GLN A 98 5.22 12.92 7.69
CA GLN A 98 5.91 13.38 8.90
C GLN A 98 6.92 12.33 9.38
N LEU A 99 6.52 11.06 9.49
CA LEU A 99 7.44 9.99 9.89
C LEU A 99 8.61 9.75 8.92
N TRP A 100 8.47 10.14 7.65
CA TRP A 100 9.54 10.00 6.67
C TRP A 100 10.49 11.20 6.65
N HIS A 101 9.96 12.42 6.71
CA HIS A 101 10.74 13.66 6.53
C HIS A 101 11.07 14.40 7.82
N VAL A 102 10.18 14.33 8.80
CA VAL A 102 10.33 15.04 10.07
C VAL A 102 10.90 14.05 11.06
N ASP A 103 12.15 14.28 11.45
CA ASP A 103 12.85 13.43 12.41
C ASP A 103 12.08 13.38 13.75
N VAL A 104 11.39 12.27 14.01
CA VAL A 104 10.60 12.07 15.23
C VAL A 104 11.51 11.53 16.33
N ARG A 105 11.70 12.31 17.39
CA ARG A 105 12.44 11.85 18.58
C ARG A 105 11.61 10.80 19.31
N THR A 106 12.16 9.60 19.42
CA THR A 106 11.54 8.45 20.07
C THR A 106 12.47 7.92 21.13
N TYR A 107 11.90 7.61 22.30
CA TYR A 107 12.64 7.01 23.41
C TYR A 107 12.57 5.48 23.30
N ASP A 108 13.74 4.84 23.30
CA ASP A 108 13.87 3.39 23.33
C ASP A 108 14.10 2.91 24.76
N HIS A 109 13.08 2.28 25.34
CA HIS A 109 13.14 1.73 26.70
C HIS A 109 14.16 0.59 26.84
N ALA A 110 14.46 -0.16 25.77
CA ALA A 110 15.40 -1.28 25.86
C ALA A 110 16.85 -0.79 26.00
N THR A 111 17.18 0.35 25.38
CA THR A 111 18.53 0.93 25.39
C THR A 111 18.65 2.15 26.29
N ASP A 112 17.56 2.61 26.91
CA ASP A 112 17.46 3.84 27.73
C ASP A 112 18.02 5.07 27.01
N ASN A 113 17.77 5.17 25.70
CA ASN A 113 18.31 6.24 24.86
C ASN A 113 17.25 6.77 23.90
N GLU A 114 17.38 8.05 23.55
CA GLU A 114 16.59 8.66 22.48
C GLU A 114 17.24 8.39 21.12
N PHE A 115 16.40 8.24 20.10
CA PHE A 115 16.82 8.14 18.71
C PHE A 115 15.83 8.87 17.81
N ILE A 116 16.24 9.08 16.56
CA ILE A 116 15.35 9.58 15.52
C ILE A 116 14.70 8.39 14.84
N MET A 117 13.40 8.22 15.04
CA MET A 117 12.62 7.22 14.33
C MET A 117 12.16 7.77 12.99
N ARG A 118 12.34 6.97 11.95
CA ARG A 118 11.67 7.13 10.67
C ARG A 118 10.80 5.92 10.34
N ALA A 119 9.75 6.15 9.55
CA ALA A 119 8.94 5.07 9.01
C ALA A 119 8.74 5.17 7.50
N ALA A 120 8.74 4.03 6.83
CA ALA A 120 8.59 3.92 5.38
C ALA A 120 7.46 2.94 5.02
N LEU A 121 6.60 3.33 4.07
CA LEU A 121 5.57 2.43 3.54
C LEU A 121 6.15 1.56 2.42
N MET A 122 6.25 0.26 2.67
CA MET A 122 6.88 -0.72 1.76
C MET A 122 5.94 -1.21 0.66
N TRP A 123 4.76 -1.70 1.02
CA TRP A 123 3.79 -2.21 0.06
C TRP A 123 2.36 -2.12 0.59
N THR A 124 1.43 -2.25 -0.36
CA THR A 124 0.00 -2.28 -0.11
C THR A 124 -0.55 -3.69 -0.35
N VAL A 125 -1.26 -4.27 0.60
CA VAL A 125 -1.94 -5.57 0.47
C VAL A 125 -3.43 -5.33 0.26
N ASN A 126 -3.84 -5.23 -0.99
CA ASN A 126 -5.20 -4.92 -1.38
C ASN A 126 -5.65 -5.89 -2.48
N ASP A 127 -6.95 -6.18 -2.56
CA ASP A 127 -7.50 -6.80 -3.77
C ASP A 127 -7.47 -5.77 -4.93
N LEU A 128 -7.70 -6.23 -6.18
CA LEU A 128 -7.62 -5.34 -7.34
C LEU A 128 -8.59 -4.14 -7.24
N PRO A 129 -9.88 -4.31 -6.89
CA PRO A 129 -10.78 -3.17 -6.67
C PRO A 129 -10.29 -2.17 -5.62
N ALA A 130 -9.88 -2.63 -4.43
CA ALA A 130 -9.38 -1.77 -3.37
C ALA A 130 -8.08 -1.06 -3.78
N TYR A 131 -7.18 -1.78 -4.47
CA TYR A 131 -5.97 -1.19 -5.03
C TYR A 131 -6.30 -0.07 -6.02
N GLY A 132 -7.24 -0.28 -6.93
CA GLY A 132 -7.65 0.73 -7.90
C GLY A 132 -8.20 1.99 -7.26
N MET A 133 -8.94 1.86 -6.15
CA MET A 133 -9.44 3.01 -5.39
C MET A 133 -8.31 3.72 -4.63
N ALA A 134 -7.47 2.98 -3.89
CA ALA A 134 -6.40 3.56 -3.09
C ALA A 134 -5.27 4.16 -3.95
N SER A 135 -4.84 3.49 -5.01
CA SER A 135 -3.82 4.01 -5.94
C SER A 135 -4.39 5.01 -6.95
N GLY A 136 -5.70 4.97 -7.16
CA GLY A 136 -6.34 5.60 -8.31
C GLY A 136 -5.85 5.01 -9.64
N TRP A 137 -5.44 3.75 -9.68
CA TRP A 137 -5.15 3.05 -10.93
C TRP A 137 -6.45 2.49 -11.54
N SER A 138 -6.55 2.48 -12.87
CA SER A 138 -7.66 1.78 -13.52
C SER A 138 -7.42 0.28 -13.45
N THR A 139 -8.21 -0.44 -12.65
CA THR A 139 -8.13 -1.92 -12.57
C THR A 139 -9.02 -2.61 -13.60
N ALA A 140 -9.66 -1.84 -14.48
CA ALA A 140 -10.49 -2.31 -15.56
C ALA A 140 -9.88 -1.99 -16.94
N GLY A 141 -10.14 -2.86 -17.91
CA GLY A 141 -9.73 -2.68 -19.31
C GLY A 141 -8.28 -3.09 -19.57
N LEU A 142 -7.75 -2.65 -20.71
CA LEU A 142 -6.40 -2.99 -21.19
C LEU A 142 -5.30 -2.48 -20.24
N MET A 143 -5.54 -1.38 -19.51
CA MET A 143 -4.60 -0.87 -18.51
C MET A 143 -4.81 -1.47 -17.11
N GLY A 144 -5.55 -2.57 -16.99
CA GLY A 144 -5.92 -3.16 -15.68
C GLY A 144 -4.73 -3.60 -14.82
N CYS A 145 -3.57 -3.87 -15.43
CA CYS A 145 -2.36 -4.25 -14.74
C CYS A 145 -1.48 -3.03 -14.44
N SER A 146 -1.22 -2.74 -13.17
CA SER A 146 -0.32 -1.66 -12.75
C SER A 146 1.17 -1.95 -12.99
N VAL A 147 1.50 -3.19 -13.33
CA VAL A 147 2.88 -3.64 -13.63
C VAL A 147 3.12 -3.65 -15.13
N CYS A 148 2.27 -4.35 -15.90
CA CYS A 148 2.42 -4.47 -17.35
C CYS A 148 1.89 -3.24 -18.10
N MET A 149 0.90 -2.54 -17.54
CA MET A 149 0.30 -1.34 -18.15
C MET A 149 -0.16 -1.56 -19.59
N ASP A 150 0.44 -0.84 -20.55
CA ASP A 150 0.15 -0.94 -21.98
C ASP A 150 0.74 -2.20 -22.62
N ASP A 151 1.69 -2.88 -21.96
CA ASP A 151 2.30 -4.13 -22.42
C ASP A 151 1.46 -5.38 -22.07
N THR A 152 0.19 -5.21 -21.69
CA THR A 152 -0.71 -6.34 -21.46
C THR A 152 -1.10 -7.03 -22.77
N ARG A 153 -0.90 -8.35 -22.82
CA ARG A 153 -1.42 -9.16 -23.93
C ARG A 153 -2.84 -9.59 -23.62
N THR A 154 -3.79 -9.12 -24.43
CA THR A 154 -5.19 -9.53 -24.34
C THR A 154 -5.59 -10.43 -25.48
N PHE A 155 -6.36 -11.47 -25.18
CA PHE A 155 -6.98 -12.32 -26.19
C PHE A 155 -8.47 -12.48 -25.87
N HIS A 156 -9.26 -12.60 -26.93
CA HIS A 156 -10.70 -12.75 -26.80
C HIS A 156 -11.02 -14.23 -26.59
N LEU A 157 -11.75 -14.55 -25.52
CA LEU A 157 -12.25 -15.91 -25.34
C LEU A 157 -13.37 -16.14 -26.35
N GLN A 158 -13.22 -17.11 -27.25
CA GLN A 158 -14.12 -17.28 -28.40
C GLN A 158 -15.59 -17.55 -28.01
N HIS A 159 -15.84 -18.08 -26.81
CA HIS A 159 -17.17 -18.48 -26.34
C HIS A 159 -17.72 -17.58 -25.22
N SER A 160 -17.01 -16.52 -24.86
CA SER A 160 -17.51 -15.53 -23.89
C SER A 160 -17.30 -14.13 -24.45
N ARG A 161 -18.27 -13.22 -24.29
CA ARG A 161 -18.08 -11.80 -24.64
C ARG A 161 -17.14 -11.07 -23.65
N ARG A 162 -16.13 -11.78 -23.11
CA ARG A 162 -15.19 -11.30 -22.13
C ARG A 162 -13.77 -11.41 -22.70
N HIS A 163 -12.98 -10.38 -22.44
CA HIS A 163 -11.56 -10.37 -22.73
C HIS A 163 -10.82 -11.08 -21.59
N ALA A 164 -9.89 -11.98 -21.94
CA ALA A 164 -8.92 -12.52 -20.99
C ALA A 164 -7.62 -11.71 -21.11
N ILE A 165 -7.13 -11.24 -19.97
CA ILE A 165 -5.87 -10.50 -19.87
C ILE A 165 -4.83 -11.48 -19.32
N LEU A 166 -3.80 -11.80 -20.10
CA LEU A 166 -2.66 -12.58 -19.65
C LEU A 166 -1.58 -11.60 -19.20
N THR A 167 -1.38 -11.51 -17.89
CA THR A 167 -0.26 -10.77 -17.29
C THR A 167 0.89 -11.75 -17.10
N VAL A 168 2.01 -11.51 -17.78
CA VAL A 168 3.25 -12.25 -17.52
C VAL A 168 4.05 -11.38 -16.55
N THR A 169 4.11 -11.78 -15.28
CA THR A 169 4.92 -11.10 -14.28
C THR A 169 6.21 -11.90 -14.08
N ASP A 170 7.28 -11.51 -14.77
CA ASP A 170 8.62 -11.75 -14.26
C ASP A 170 8.91 -10.63 -13.26
N SER A 171 9.09 -11.01 -11.99
CA SER A 171 9.59 -10.20 -10.86
C SER A 171 8.96 -8.82 -10.60
N PHE A 172 8.28 -8.72 -9.45
CA PHE A 172 7.81 -7.48 -8.84
C PHE A 172 9.01 -6.64 -8.35
N SER A 173 9.54 -5.77 -9.20
CA SER A 173 10.54 -4.76 -8.84
C SER A 173 9.89 -3.39 -8.69
N LEU A 174 10.26 -2.65 -7.64
CA LEU A 174 9.82 -1.26 -7.40
C LEU A 174 10.13 -0.31 -8.57
N SER A 175 11.03 -0.72 -9.48
CA SER A 175 11.43 0.00 -10.70
C SER A 175 10.45 -0.12 -11.89
N ASN A 176 9.54 -1.10 -11.90
CA ASN A 176 8.68 -1.40 -13.05
C ASN A 176 7.33 -0.65 -13.08
N ILE A 177 7.17 0.39 -12.26
CA ILE A 177 5.98 1.24 -12.27
C ILE A 177 6.41 2.62 -12.81
N PRO A 178 5.86 3.11 -13.92
CA PRO A 178 6.42 4.22 -14.66
C PRO A 178 6.22 5.53 -13.90
N ILE A 179 7.17 6.41 -14.15
CA ILE A 179 7.29 7.75 -13.58
C ILE A 179 7.16 8.72 -14.76
N GLU A 180 5.94 9.04 -15.19
CA GLU A 180 5.65 10.21 -16.04
C GLU A 180 4.11 10.33 -16.16
N GLY A 181 3.46 11.47 -15.96
CA GLY A 181 3.90 12.82 -16.29
C GLY A 181 3.01 13.35 -17.42
N THR A 182 1.71 13.51 -17.19
CA THR A 182 0.78 14.43 -17.91
C THR A 182 -0.67 14.20 -17.47
N ARG A 183 -1.09 14.85 -16.38
CA ARG A 183 -2.43 15.45 -16.14
C ARG A 183 -2.51 15.98 -14.69
N LYS A 184 -2.69 17.30 -14.54
CA LYS A 184 -2.98 18.00 -13.26
C LYS A 184 -4.38 17.62 -12.72
N PRO A 185 -4.78 17.94 -11.47
CA PRO A 185 -4.15 17.76 -10.17
C PRO A 185 -5.07 16.87 -9.31
N SER A 186 -4.90 15.55 -9.34
CA SER A 186 -5.37 14.66 -8.28
C SER A 186 -4.29 13.59 -8.08
N GLN A 187 -3.18 14.03 -7.48
CA GLN A 187 -2.14 13.10 -7.03
C GLN A 187 -2.77 12.18 -5.99
N ARG A 188 -3.10 10.96 -6.42
CA ARG A 188 -3.74 9.90 -5.64
C ARG A 188 -2.75 9.33 -4.60
N ILE A 189 -3.24 8.83 -3.47
CA ILE A 189 -2.50 8.42 -2.25
C ILE A 189 -1.13 7.78 -2.51
N VAL A 190 -1.08 6.76 -3.39
CA VAL A 190 0.18 6.04 -3.70
C VAL A 190 1.19 6.93 -4.43
N SER A 191 0.75 7.89 -5.25
CA SER A 191 1.61 8.88 -5.89
C SER A 191 2.07 9.99 -4.94
N ARG A 192 1.23 10.42 -3.98
CA ARG A 192 1.65 11.43 -2.98
C ARG A 192 2.70 10.88 -2.02
N ILE A 193 2.53 9.63 -1.57
CA ILE A 193 3.51 8.93 -0.74
C ILE A 193 4.81 8.66 -1.55
N ARG A 194 4.72 8.28 -2.83
CA ARG A 194 5.92 8.02 -3.68
C ARG A 194 6.68 9.25 -4.15
N LEU A 195 6.02 10.38 -4.39
CA LEU A 195 6.68 11.61 -4.88
C LEU A 195 7.69 12.19 -3.87
N HIS A 196 7.53 11.84 -2.60
CA HIS A 196 8.29 12.38 -1.48
C HIS A 196 9.46 11.50 -1.02
N VAL A 197 9.56 10.27 -1.54
CA VAL A 197 10.71 9.39 -1.29
C VAL A 197 11.91 9.74 -2.21
N ARG A 198 11.73 10.66 -3.19
CA ARG A 198 12.83 11.27 -3.95
C ARG A 198 13.25 12.60 -3.32
N GLY A 199 14.03 12.51 -2.26
CA GLY A 199 14.83 13.61 -1.71
C GLY A 199 16.27 13.11 -1.55
#